data_AF-A0A098M695-F1
#
_entry.id   AF-A0A098M695-F1
#
_cell.length_a   1.000
_cell.length_b   1.000
_cell.length_c   1.000
_cell.angle_alpha   90.00
_cell.angle_beta   90.00
_cell.angle_gamma   90.00
#
_symmetry.space_group_name_H-M   'P 1'
#
loop_
_entity.id
_entity.type
_entity.pdbx_description
1 polymer ?
#
loop_
_entity_poly.entity_id
_entity_poly.type
_entity_poly.pdbx_seq_one_letter_code
_entity_poly.pdbx_strand_id
1 'polypeptide(L)'
;MDNVIFNRQDHTVAGLNRPAGPCEYSLALPFPITAVKTLTWTNGEKQKADENGQLLYKSQPILDENNQETYNEVITARIPTAWEERTQEYSLVNEDGSRTLLTNTTQVPVEWEELQPAMVSNVEQYQVSFTEQPSLFTYDELQVAKLISIKKAYSGVQLVYYDEDFEPSGFSTDLAEHAANMGDGVLAVHPNGKCRTTKLPLGKIADTIQLYLEAQAGITVEVGATVTGFTEVVQGIAQLPVPTNELYVRFTNTTDSYKEVYAFGILA
;
A
#
# COMPACT_ATOMS: atom_id res chain seq x y z
N MET A 1 22.26 -1.12 3.47
CA MET A 1 21.47 -0.65 2.32
C MET A 1 20.72 -1.85 1.81
N ASP A 2 19.42 -1.71 1.62
CA ASP A 2 18.62 -2.77 1.04
C ASP A 2 18.72 -2.70 -0.49
N ASN A 3 18.85 -3.87 -1.12
CA ASN A 3 18.86 -4.00 -2.56
C ASN A 3 17.50 -4.56 -2.99
N VAL A 4 16.69 -3.75 -3.68
CA VAL A 4 15.37 -4.17 -4.16
C VAL A 4 15.50 -4.67 -5.59
N ILE A 5 14.86 -5.79 -5.88
CA ILE A 5 14.86 -6.41 -7.21
C ILE A 5 13.53 -6.13 -7.88
N PHE A 6 13.60 -5.61 -9.09
CA PHE A 6 12.45 -5.29 -9.92
C PHE A 6 12.47 -6.13 -11.20
N ASN A 7 11.29 -6.51 -11.67
CA ASN A 7 11.12 -7.12 -12.98
C ASN A 7 11.12 -6.01 -14.06
N ARG A 8 11.91 -6.18 -15.12
CA ARG A 8 12.02 -5.19 -16.21
C ARG A 8 10.77 -5.08 -17.08
N GLN A 9 9.89 -6.08 -17.08
CA GLN A 9 8.72 -6.11 -17.97
C GLN A 9 7.48 -5.45 -17.38
N ASP A 10 7.28 -5.62 -16.08
CA ASP A 10 6.07 -5.16 -15.37
C ASP A 10 6.39 -4.24 -14.19
N HIS A 11 7.68 -3.93 -13.96
CA HIS A 11 8.18 -3.06 -12.89
C HIS A 11 7.77 -3.52 -11.49
N THR A 12 7.32 -4.77 -11.34
CA THR A 12 6.91 -5.32 -10.05
C THR A 12 8.12 -5.70 -9.21
N VAL A 13 7.93 -5.69 -7.90
CA VAL A 13 8.97 -6.10 -6.95
C VAL A 13 9.14 -7.61 -6.99
N ALA A 14 10.27 -8.05 -7.53
CA ALA A 14 10.63 -9.45 -7.66
C ALA A 14 11.41 -9.99 -6.43
N GLY A 15 11.94 -9.12 -5.57
CA GLY A 15 12.60 -9.57 -4.34
C GLY A 15 13.42 -8.52 -3.60
N LEU A 16 14.09 -8.96 -2.53
CA LEU A 16 14.91 -8.14 -1.66
C LEU A 16 16.24 -8.87 -1.34
N ASN A 17 17.35 -8.13 -1.35
CA ASN A 17 18.68 -8.56 -0.89
C ASN A 17 19.18 -9.87 -1.56
N ARG A 18 18.88 -10.05 -2.84
CA ARG A 18 19.36 -11.17 -3.68
C ARG A 18 19.94 -10.67 -5.01
N PRO A 19 20.72 -11.47 -5.73
CA PRO A 19 21.10 -11.14 -7.10
C PRO A 19 19.86 -11.06 -8.03
N ALA A 20 19.88 -10.11 -8.96
CA ALA A 20 18.90 -10.03 -10.04
C ALA A 20 19.13 -11.17 -11.05
N GLY A 21 18.05 -11.82 -11.46
CA GLY A 21 18.02 -12.84 -12.50
C GLY A 21 17.93 -12.24 -13.91
N PRO A 22 17.83 -13.10 -14.94
CA PRO A 22 17.54 -12.66 -16.31
C PRO A 22 16.22 -11.88 -16.33
N CYS A 23 16.20 -10.71 -16.99
CA CYS A 23 15.05 -9.79 -17.05
C CYS A 23 14.70 -9.06 -15.74
N GLU A 24 15.57 -9.08 -14.74
CA GLU A 24 15.43 -8.27 -13.53
C GLU A 24 16.50 -7.17 -13.48
N TYR A 25 16.29 -6.16 -12.64
CA TYR A 25 17.30 -5.20 -12.24
C TYR A 25 17.30 -5.04 -10.73
N SER A 26 18.48 -4.73 -10.18
CA SER A 26 18.66 -4.55 -8.75
C SER A 26 18.99 -3.11 -8.44
N LEU A 27 18.30 -2.54 -7.46
CA LEU A 27 18.46 -1.18 -7.05
C LEU A 27 18.87 -1.11 -5.58
N ALA A 28 20.07 -0.58 -5.34
CA ALA A 28 20.51 -0.26 -3.99
C ALA A 28 19.85 1.04 -3.53
N LEU A 29 19.01 0.94 -2.50
CA LEU A 29 18.37 2.10 -1.92
C LEU A 29 19.22 2.64 -0.76
N PRO A 30 19.53 3.95 -0.74
CA PRO A 30 20.33 4.54 0.32
C PRO A 30 19.55 4.66 1.65
N PHE A 31 18.22 4.55 1.61
CA PHE A 31 17.35 4.51 2.78
C PHE A 31 16.52 3.22 2.79
N PRO A 32 16.30 2.60 3.97
CA PRO A 32 15.37 1.47 4.09
C PRO A 32 13.94 1.89 3.73
N ILE A 33 13.22 1.03 2.99
CA ILE A 33 11.79 1.25 2.73
C ILE A 33 10.99 0.76 3.94
N THR A 34 10.30 1.67 4.63
CA THR A 34 9.42 1.34 5.76
C THR A 34 7.94 1.32 5.35
N ALA A 35 7.61 0.70 4.22
CA ALA A 35 6.24 0.58 3.75
C ALA A 35 5.50 -0.53 4.50
N VAL A 36 4.29 -0.24 4.95
CA VAL A 36 3.38 -1.17 5.61
C VAL A 36 2.01 -1.01 4.97
N LYS A 37 1.34 -2.11 4.66
CA LYS A 37 -0.05 -2.07 4.19
C LYS A 37 -0.94 -3.06 4.89
N THR A 38 -2.21 -2.68 5.00
CA THR A 38 -3.25 -3.50 5.60
C THR A 38 -3.92 -4.32 4.50
N LEU A 39 -3.95 -5.63 4.69
CA LEU A 39 -4.65 -6.56 3.80
C LEU A 39 -5.79 -7.21 4.56
N THR A 40 -6.85 -7.55 3.82
CA THR A 40 -7.95 -8.36 4.35
C THR A 40 -7.73 -9.82 3.99
N TRP A 41 -8.09 -10.70 4.92
CA TRP A 41 -8.18 -12.13 4.64
C TRP A 41 -9.46 -12.68 5.26
N THR A 42 -9.97 -13.74 4.66
CA THR A 42 -11.16 -14.43 5.17
C THR A 42 -10.72 -15.65 5.95
N ASN A 43 -10.97 -15.64 7.26
CA ASN A 43 -10.64 -16.73 8.17
C ASN A 43 -11.89 -17.49 8.58
N GLY A 44 -12.43 -18.28 7.65
CA GLY A 44 -13.66 -19.02 7.84
C GLY A 44 -14.89 -18.11 7.97
N GLU A 45 -15.86 -18.56 8.75
CA GLU A 45 -17.13 -17.88 8.97
C GLU A 45 -17.31 -17.57 10.46
N LYS A 46 -18.02 -16.48 10.75
CA LYS A 46 -18.49 -16.15 12.10
C LYS A 46 -19.99 -15.97 12.09
N GLN A 47 -20.61 -16.15 13.24
CA GLN A 47 -22.03 -15.84 13.39
C GLN A 47 -22.24 -14.33 13.27
N LYS A 48 -23.22 -13.94 12.45
CA LYS A 48 -23.64 -12.56 12.27
C LYS A 48 -24.24 -12.03 13.57
N ALA A 49 -23.95 -10.78 13.89
CA ALA A 49 -24.60 -10.06 14.96
C ALA A 49 -25.36 -8.86 14.38
N ASP A 50 -26.42 -8.42 15.07
CA ASP A 50 -27.10 -7.17 14.76
C ASP A 50 -26.24 -5.95 15.17
N GLU A 51 -26.79 -4.75 14.97
CA GLU A 51 -26.14 -3.48 15.34
C GLU A 51 -25.90 -3.32 16.86
N ASN A 52 -26.59 -4.10 17.69
CA ASN A 52 -26.46 -4.12 19.15
C ASN A 52 -25.53 -5.25 19.65
N GLY A 53 -24.95 -6.04 18.74
CA GLY A 53 -24.06 -7.16 19.07
C GLY A 53 -24.79 -8.45 19.46
N GLN A 54 -26.10 -8.56 19.23
CA GLN A 54 -26.87 -9.79 19.46
C GLN A 54 -26.70 -10.75 18.29
N LEU A 55 -26.41 -12.02 18.60
CA LEU A 55 -26.21 -13.06 17.59
C LEU A 55 -27.50 -13.38 16.84
N LEU A 56 -27.40 -13.53 15.52
CA LEU A 56 -28.52 -13.77 14.62
C LEU A 56 -28.61 -15.23 14.20
N TYR A 57 -29.84 -15.69 14.02
CA TYR A 57 -30.24 -17.04 13.63
C TYR A 57 -31.21 -16.96 12.46
N LYS A 58 -31.25 -18.02 11.66
CA LYS A 58 -32.19 -18.17 10.54
C LYS A 58 -33.55 -18.59 11.10
N SER A 59 -34.60 -17.84 10.78
CA SER A 59 -35.97 -18.25 11.09
C SER A 59 -36.32 -19.58 10.42
N GLN A 60 -37.49 -20.14 10.77
CA GLN A 60 -38.07 -21.20 9.94
C GLN A 60 -38.20 -20.74 8.47
N PRO A 61 -38.07 -21.67 7.51
CA PRO A 61 -38.19 -21.34 6.09
C PRO A 61 -39.52 -20.67 5.77
N ILE A 62 -39.45 -19.62 4.95
CA ILE A 62 -40.59 -18.86 4.43
C ILE A 62 -40.57 -19.02 2.92
N LEU A 63 -41.68 -19.46 2.33
CA LEU A 63 -41.79 -19.57 0.88
C LEU A 63 -42.05 -18.20 0.27
N ASP A 64 -41.26 -17.82 -0.74
CA ASP A 64 -41.48 -16.63 -1.54
C ASP A 64 -42.59 -16.86 -2.60
N GLU A 65 -42.91 -15.82 -3.39
CA GLU A 65 -43.93 -15.87 -4.44
C GLU A 65 -43.65 -16.91 -5.55
N ASN A 66 -42.41 -17.38 -5.65
CA ASN A 66 -41.97 -18.40 -6.60
C ASN A 66 -41.83 -19.79 -5.95
N ASN A 67 -42.32 -19.94 -4.71
CA ASN A 67 -42.25 -21.16 -3.93
C ASN A 67 -40.80 -21.61 -3.61
N GLN A 68 -39.87 -20.65 -3.50
CA GLN A 68 -38.51 -20.85 -3.04
C GLN A 68 -38.40 -20.54 -1.54
N GLU A 69 -37.62 -21.33 -0.82
CA GLU A 69 -37.39 -21.13 0.61
C GLU A 69 -36.43 -19.95 0.85
N THR A 70 -36.91 -19.00 1.66
CA THR A 70 -36.15 -17.87 2.20
C THR A 70 -36.19 -17.93 3.73
N TYR A 71 -35.42 -17.11 4.41
CA TYR A 71 -35.46 -17.01 5.88
C TYR A 71 -35.25 -15.57 6.30
N ASN A 72 -35.84 -15.20 7.44
CA ASN A 72 -35.55 -13.95 8.13
C ASN A 72 -34.42 -14.18 9.14
N GLU A 73 -33.71 -13.12 9.50
CA GLU A 73 -32.74 -13.14 10.58
C GLU A 73 -33.43 -12.73 11.90
N VAL A 74 -33.29 -13.56 12.93
CA VAL A 74 -33.89 -13.36 14.26
C VAL A 74 -32.85 -13.48 15.37
N ILE A 75 -33.10 -12.84 16.51
CA ILE A 75 -32.20 -12.85 17.68
C ILE A 75 -32.42 -14.05 18.62
N THR A 76 -33.49 -14.83 18.41
CA THR A 76 -33.82 -16.00 19.23
C THR A 76 -33.11 -17.24 18.71
N ALA A 77 -32.32 -17.90 19.55
CA ALA A 77 -31.59 -19.13 19.20
C ALA A 77 -32.50 -20.35 19.01
N ARG A 78 -33.71 -20.31 19.57
CA ARG A 78 -34.67 -21.41 19.53
C ARG A 78 -36.09 -20.89 19.52
N ILE A 79 -36.99 -21.70 18.99
CA ILE A 79 -38.42 -21.42 18.96
C ILE A 79 -39.19 -22.58 19.60
N PRO A 80 -40.28 -22.29 20.31
CA PRO A 80 -41.08 -23.34 20.94
C PRO A 80 -41.91 -24.07 19.88
N THR A 81 -41.85 -25.39 19.87
CA THR A 81 -42.60 -26.26 18.93
C THR A 81 -43.82 -26.91 19.57
N ALA A 82 -43.86 -27.01 20.90
CA ALA A 82 -45.00 -27.52 21.64
C ALA A 82 -45.22 -26.74 22.95
N TRP A 83 -46.47 -26.64 23.37
CA TRP A 83 -46.92 -25.89 24.54
C TRP A 83 -47.80 -26.76 25.44
N GLU A 84 -47.65 -26.60 26.75
CA GLU A 84 -48.48 -27.25 27.77
C GLU A 84 -49.19 -26.18 28.61
N GLU A 85 -50.48 -26.39 28.89
CA GLU A 85 -51.24 -25.53 29.79
C GLU A 85 -50.98 -25.92 31.25
N ARG A 86 -50.50 -24.96 32.03
CA ARG A 86 -50.33 -25.11 33.48
C ARG A 86 -51.26 -24.18 34.21
N THR A 87 -52.18 -24.78 34.96
CA THR A 87 -53.09 -24.06 35.87
C THR A 87 -52.48 -24.04 37.26
N GLN A 88 -52.20 -22.84 37.75
CA GLN A 88 -51.87 -22.61 39.14
C GLN A 88 -53.12 -22.18 39.89
N GLU A 89 -53.39 -22.84 41.02
CA GLU A 89 -54.50 -22.49 41.89
C GLU A 89 -53.96 -21.89 43.18
N TYR A 90 -54.45 -20.72 43.57
CA TYR A 90 -54.14 -20.12 44.86
C TYR A 90 -55.41 -19.62 45.54
N SER A 91 -55.47 -19.84 46.85
CA SER A 91 -56.58 -19.38 47.68
C SER A 91 -56.26 -18.00 48.25
N LEU A 92 -57.04 -17.00 47.85
CA LEU A 92 -56.95 -15.66 48.40
C LEU A 92 -57.81 -15.59 49.67
N VAL A 93 -57.25 -15.14 50.78
CA VAL A 93 -58.01 -14.91 52.02
C VAL A 93 -58.54 -13.47 51.97
N ASN A 94 -59.86 -13.34 51.95
CA ASN A 94 -60.54 -12.04 51.93
C ASN A 94 -60.50 -11.40 53.33
N GLU A 95 -60.80 -10.10 53.41
CA GLU A 95 -60.76 -9.35 54.67
C GLU A 95 -61.75 -9.87 55.74
N ASP A 96 -62.82 -10.55 55.31
CA ASP A 96 -63.81 -11.19 56.18
C ASP A 96 -63.40 -12.61 56.65
N GLY A 97 -62.20 -13.07 56.26
CA GLY A 97 -61.67 -14.40 56.58
C GLY A 97 -62.16 -15.52 55.67
N SER A 98 -63.04 -15.25 54.70
CA SER A 98 -63.44 -16.22 53.67
C SER A 98 -62.30 -16.47 52.68
N ARG A 99 -62.33 -17.62 51.99
CA ARG A 99 -61.33 -17.98 50.97
C ARG A 99 -61.96 -18.02 49.59
N THR A 100 -61.38 -17.27 48.65
CA THR A 100 -61.74 -17.34 47.23
C THR A 100 -60.66 -18.11 46.47
N LEU A 101 -61.05 -19.16 45.74
CA LEU A 101 -60.14 -19.86 44.83
C LEU A 101 -59.94 -19.00 43.59
N LEU A 102 -58.68 -18.68 43.28
CA LEU A 102 -58.29 -18.08 42.02
C LEU A 102 -57.42 -19.07 41.24
N THR A 103 -57.74 -19.22 39.97
CA THR A 103 -57.00 -20.08 39.04
C THR A 103 -56.36 -19.20 37.98
N ASN A 104 -55.08 -19.42 37.71
CA ASN A 104 -54.35 -18.77 36.63
C ASN A 104 -53.77 -19.84 35.70
N THR A 105 -54.30 -19.92 34.49
CA THR A 105 -53.83 -20.85 33.45
C THR A 105 -52.86 -20.12 32.54
N THR A 106 -51.66 -20.67 32.41
CA THR A 106 -50.60 -20.13 31.53
C THR A 106 -50.11 -21.23 30.60
N GLN A 107 -49.80 -20.88 29.36
CA GLN A 107 -49.13 -21.78 28.43
C GLN A 107 -47.63 -21.69 28.62
N VAL A 108 -47.00 -22.84 28.83
CA VAL A 108 -45.55 -22.95 29.02
C VAL A 108 -44.99 -23.82 27.89
N PRO A 109 -43.94 -23.38 27.18
CA PRO A 109 -43.34 -24.16 26.11
C PRO A 109 -42.62 -25.38 26.69
N VAL A 110 -42.87 -26.56 26.12
CA VAL A 110 -42.33 -27.85 26.60
C VAL A 110 -41.36 -28.49 25.62
N GLU A 111 -41.43 -28.14 24.34
CA GLU A 111 -40.48 -28.56 23.32
C GLU A 111 -39.93 -27.35 22.56
N TRP A 112 -38.67 -27.44 22.15
CA TRP A 112 -37.93 -26.37 21.51
C TRP A 112 -37.19 -26.91 20.29
N GLU A 113 -37.23 -26.14 19.20
CA GLU A 113 -36.40 -26.34 18.02
C GLU A 113 -35.28 -25.30 18.02
N GLU A 114 -34.03 -25.77 17.91
CA GLU A 114 -32.85 -24.92 17.80
C GLU A 114 -32.74 -24.38 16.37
N LEU A 115 -32.61 -23.06 16.23
CA LEU A 115 -32.45 -22.39 14.95
C LEU A 115 -30.99 -22.39 14.51
N GLN A 116 -30.76 -22.48 13.20
CA GLN A 116 -29.41 -22.43 12.65
C GLN A 116 -28.83 -21.01 12.74
N PRO A 117 -27.54 -20.83 13.08
CA PRO A 117 -26.92 -19.51 13.09
C PRO A 117 -26.87 -18.90 11.68
N ALA A 118 -27.07 -17.59 11.60
CA ALA A 118 -26.79 -16.83 10.38
C ALA A 118 -25.27 -16.59 10.30
N MET A 119 -24.58 -17.23 9.35
CA MET A 119 -23.14 -17.12 9.20
C MET A 119 -22.76 -16.05 8.16
N VAL A 120 -21.66 -15.35 8.41
CA VAL A 120 -21.03 -14.40 7.48
C VAL A 120 -19.53 -14.64 7.44
N SER A 121 -18.87 -14.27 6.34
CA SER A 121 -17.41 -14.36 6.22
C SER A 121 -16.72 -13.60 7.35
N ASN A 122 -15.80 -14.29 8.04
CA ASN A 122 -14.97 -13.64 9.04
C ASN A 122 -13.80 -12.94 8.35
N VAL A 123 -14.03 -11.68 7.96
CA VAL A 123 -12.99 -10.83 7.36
C VAL A 123 -12.16 -10.21 8.48
N GLU A 124 -10.89 -10.58 8.51
CA GLU A 124 -9.89 -10.04 9.42
C GLU A 124 -8.91 -9.17 8.65
N GLN A 125 -8.33 -8.19 9.34
CA GLN A 125 -7.30 -7.32 8.80
C GLN A 125 -5.95 -7.69 9.42
N TYR A 126 -4.91 -7.75 8.59
CA TYR A 126 -3.54 -7.90 9.05
C TYR A 126 -2.65 -6.89 8.35
N GLN A 127 -1.56 -6.52 9.01
CA GLN A 127 -0.53 -5.66 8.43
C GLN A 127 0.60 -6.52 7.90
N VAL A 128 1.09 -6.17 6.72
CA VAL A 128 2.31 -6.75 6.16
C VAL A 128 3.31 -5.63 5.90
N SER A 129 4.56 -5.84 6.30
CA SER A 129 5.64 -4.92 5.98
C SER A 129 6.35 -5.30 4.68
N PHE A 130 6.91 -4.32 4.00
CA PHE A 130 7.69 -4.54 2.78
C PHE A 130 8.87 -5.49 3.02
N THR A 131 9.54 -5.37 4.15
CA THR A 131 10.66 -6.22 4.54
C THR A 131 10.28 -7.69 4.72
N GLU A 132 9.02 -7.98 5.06
CA GLU A 132 8.52 -9.34 5.26
C GLU A 132 8.00 -9.95 3.96
N GLN A 133 7.22 -9.21 3.17
CA GLN A 133 6.63 -9.70 1.92
C GLN A 133 6.70 -8.66 0.79
N PRO A 134 7.89 -8.46 0.17
CA PRO A 134 8.09 -7.45 -0.88
C PRO A 134 7.17 -7.63 -2.08
N SER A 135 6.90 -8.89 -2.47
CA SER A 135 6.09 -9.24 -3.64
C SER A 135 4.62 -8.81 -3.56
N LEU A 136 4.16 -8.43 -2.37
CA LEU A 136 2.81 -7.90 -2.22
C LEU A 136 2.73 -6.42 -2.57
N PHE A 137 3.84 -5.69 -2.64
CA PHE A 137 3.85 -4.25 -2.87
C PHE A 137 3.99 -3.91 -4.35
N THR A 138 3.31 -2.83 -4.77
CA THR A 138 3.44 -2.30 -6.13
C THR A 138 4.59 -1.30 -6.23
N TYR A 139 5.05 -1.02 -7.45
CA TYR A 139 6.05 0.01 -7.71
C TYR A 139 5.64 1.38 -7.14
N ASP A 140 4.42 1.82 -7.43
CA ASP A 140 3.88 3.10 -6.95
C ASP A 140 3.90 3.19 -5.41
N GLU A 141 3.50 2.11 -4.72
CA GLU A 141 3.54 2.03 -3.25
C GLU A 141 4.99 2.22 -2.73
N LEU A 142 5.97 1.63 -3.41
CA LEU A 142 7.38 1.80 -3.06
C LEU A 142 7.90 3.20 -3.40
N GLN A 143 7.53 3.76 -4.55
CA GLN A 143 7.94 5.09 -4.96
C GLN A 143 7.48 6.13 -3.94
N VAL A 144 6.21 6.05 -3.51
CA VAL A 144 5.67 6.92 -2.45
C VAL A 144 6.45 6.75 -1.14
N ALA A 145 6.68 5.51 -0.71
CA ALA A 145 7.43 5.25 0.52
C ALA A 145 8.90 5.74 0.45
N LYS A 146 9.53 5.62 -0.72
CA LYS A 146 10.88 6.11 -1.01
C LYS A 146 10.94 7.63 -0.90
N LEU A 147 10.01 8.34 -1.54
CA LEU A 147 9.94 9.81 -1.46
C LEU A 147 9.71 10.32 -0.04
N ILE A 148 8.86 9.64 0.74
CA ILE A 148 8.64 9.95 2.17
C ILE A 148 9.95 9.77 2.96
N SER A 149 10.66 8.67 2.72
CA SER A 149 11.92 8.36 3.41
C SER A 149 13.00 9.40 3.10
N ILE A 150 13.14 9.82 1.84
CA ILE A 150 14.06 10.88 1.42
C ILE A 150 13.69 12.21 2.10
N LYS A 151 12.42 12.64 2.03
CA LYS A 151 11.96 13.89 2.67
C LYS A 151 12.15 13.88 4.19
N LYS A 152 12.04 12.72 4.84
CA LYS A 152 12.28 12.57 6.27
C LYS A 152 13.77 12.65 6.62
N ALA A 153 14.63 12.02 5.82
CA ALA A 153 16.07 12.09 6.01
C ALA A 153 16.61 13.52 5.80
N TYR A 154 15.99 14.26 4.88
CA TYR A 154 16.35 15.62 4.56
C TYR A 154 15.19 16.58 4.84
N SER A 155 14.92 16.82 6.12
CA SER A 155 13.88 17.77 6.51
C SER A 155 14.26 19.20 6.13
N GLY A 156 13.37 19.91 5.42
CA GLY A 156 13.53 21.34 5.11
C GLY A 156 14.22 21.65 3.77
N VAL A 157 14.58 20.64 2.99
CA VAL A 157 15.02 20.80 1.59
C VAL A 157 13.89 20.52 0.61
N GLN A 158 13.97 21.14 -0.57
CA GLN A 158 13.03 20.90 -1.64
C GLN A 158 13.54 19.73 -2.49
N LEU A 159 12.75 18.67 -2.57
CA LEU A 159 13.02 17.51 -3.42
C LEU A 159 12.34 17.70 -4.77
N VAL A 160 13.13 17.75 -5.84
CA VAL A 160 12.69 17.57 -7.23
C VAL A 160 13.12 16.17 -7.66
N TYR A 161 12.17 15.31 -8.00
CA TYR A 161 12.42 13.89 -8.27
C TYR A 161 12.04 13.53 -9.69
N TYR A 162 12.91 12.74 -10.34
CA TYR A 162 12.73 12.18 -11.67
C TYR A 162 12.89 10.67 -11.56
N ASP A 163 11.84 9.93 -11.89
CA ASP A 163 11.80 8.47 -11.88
C ASP A 163 12.24 7.88 -13.22
N GLU A 164 12.03 6.57 -13.39
CA GLU A 164 12.44 5.80 -14.55
C GLU A 164 11.73 6.24 -15.84
N ASP A 165 10.53 6.82 -15.75
CA ASP A 165 9.78 7.39 -16.88
C ASP A 165 10.33 8.75 -17.35
N PHE A 166 11.59 8.76 -17.77
CA PHE A 166 12.25 9.93 -18.34
C PHE A 166 11.56 10.39 -19.63
N GLU A 167 10.88 11.54 -19.57
CA GLU A 167 10.39 12.19 -20.78
C GLU A 167 11.58 12.61 -21.67
N PRO A 168 11.63 12.19 -22.95
CA PRO A 168 12.74 12.54 -23.84
C PRO A 168 12.95 14.05 -24.02
N SER A 169 11.87 14.84 -23.94
CA SER A 169 11.86 16.31 -23.95
C SER A 169 12.62 16.93 -22.76
N GLY A 170 12.78 16.18 -21.67
CA GLY A 170 13.53 16.56 -20.47
C GLY A 170 15.04 16.49 -20.65
N PHE A 171 15.54 16.05 -21.81
CA PHE A 171 16.97 15.91 -22.09
C PHE A 171 17.39 16.64 -23.34
N SER A 172 18.65 17.06 -23.36
CA SER A 172 19.22 17.76 -24.50
C SER A 172 19.57 16.75 -25.60
N THR A 173 19.12 17.02 -26.82
CA THR A 173 19.50 16.27 -28.03
C THR A 173 20.84 16.74 -28.62
N ASP A 174 21.35 17.88 -28.14
CA ASP A 174 22.59 18.52 -28.61
C ASP A 174 23.77 18.12 -27.72
N LEU A 175 24.11 16.84 -27.80
CA LEU A 175 25.23 16.23 -27.11
C LEU A 175 26.13 15.60 -28.15
N ALA A 176 27.44 15.85 -28.03
CA ALA A 176 28.45 15.23 -28.87
C ALA A 176 28.28 13.69 -28.90
N GLU A 177 28.76 13.06 -29.98
CA GLU A 177 28.65 11.63 -30.29
C GLU A 177 28.46 10.72 -29.06
N HIS A 178 27.43 9.84 -29.10
CA HIS A 178 27.13 8.82 -28.07
C HIS A 178 26.42 9.31 -26.79
N ALA A 179 25.32 10.07 -26.93
CA ALA A 179 24.65 10.73 -25.81
C ALA A 179 24.02 9.76 -24.77
N ALA A 180 22.94 9.08 -25.14
CA ALA A 180 22.27 8.02 -24.39
C ALA A 180 21.12 7.48 -25.25
N ASN A 181 20.69 6.24 -24.99
CA ASN A 181 19.43 5.72 -25.47
C ASN A 181 18.38 5.89 -24.36
N MET A 182 17.22 6.45 -24.70
CA MET A 182 16.06 6.54 -23.81
C MET A 182 14.94 5.70 -24.41
N GLY A 183 15.03 4.38 -24.20
CA GLY A 183 13.97 3.42 -24.47
C GLY A 183 13.18 3.11 -23.19
N ASP A 184 12.13 2.28 -23.28
CA ASP A 184 11.35 1.63 -22.20
C ASP A 184 11.45 2.21 -20.77
N GLY A 185 11.33 3.54 -20.60
CA GLY A 185 11.47 4.18 -19.29
C GLY A 185 12.80 3.92 -18.58
N VAL A 186 13.94 3.84 -19.29
CA VAL A 186 15.28 3.82 -18.65
C VAL A 186 16.29 4.60 -19.50
N LEU A 187 17.05 5.48 -18.84
CA LEU A 187 18.15 6.19 -19.45
C LEU A 187 19.40 5.30 -19.53
N ALA A 188 19.73 4.81 -20.73
CA ALA A 188 20.92 4.02 -21.00
C ALA A 188 22.04 4.86 -21.63
N VAL A 189 23.02 5.25 -20.84
CA VAL A 189 24.16 6.05 -21.29
C VAL A 189 25.15 5.16 -22.05
N HIS A 190 25.49 5.54 -23.29
CA HIS A 190 26.44 4.80 -24.13
C HIS A 190 27.83 4.68 -23.46
N PRO A 191 28.64 3.68 -23.84
CA PRO A 191 30.04 3.58 -23.43
C PRO A 191 30.80 4.91 -23.63
N ASN A 192 31.45 5.41 -22.58
CA ASN A 192 32.14 6.72 -22.58
C ASN A 192 31.26 7.92 -22.97
N GLY A 193 29.94 7.72 -23.03
CA GLY A 193 28.94 8.68 -23.46
C GLY A 193 28.52 9.63 -22.33
N LYS A 194 27.82 10.69 -22.73
CA LYS A 194 27.32 11.71 -21.80
C LYS A 194 25.92 12.15 -22.17
N CYS A 195 25.04 12.20 -21.19
CA CYS A 195 23.73 12.81 -21.33
C CYS A 195 23.52 13.97 -20.37
N ARG A 196 22.73 14.95 -20.79
CA ARG A 196 22.43 16.14 -20.00
C ARG A 196 20.93 16.41 -20.07
N THR A 197 20.35 16.76 -18.93
CA THR A 197 18.97 17.22 -18.86
C THR A 197 18.80 18.56 -19.60
N THR A 198 17.57 18.95 -19.87
CA THR A 198 17.25 20.37 -20.04
C THR A 198 17.42 21.10 -18.71
N LYS A 199 17.23 22.41 -18.69
CA LYS A 199 17.39 23.19 -17.47
C LYS A 199 16.21 22.88 -16.54
N LEU A 200 16.52 22.32 -15.37
CA LEU A 200 15.55 21.85 -14.40
C LEU A 200 15.29 22.92 -13.33
N PRO A 201 14.02 23.24 -13.04
CA PRO A 201 13.69 24.19 -11.98
C PRO A 201 13.85 23.55 -10.59
N LEU A 202 14.45 24.28 -9.65
CA LEU A 202 14.64 23.85 -8.27
C LEU A 202 13.51 24.29 -7.34
N GLY A 203 12.76 25.32 -7.74
CA GLY A 203 11.72 25.96 -6.93
C GLY A 203 12.21 26.92 -5.85
N LYS A 204 13.51 26.89 -5.52
CA LYS A 204 14.19 27.89 -4.69
C LYS A 204 15.64 28.10 -5.13
N ILE A 205 16.22 29.22 -4.72
CA ILE A 205 17.65 29.50 -4.96
C ILE A 205 18.49 28.65 -4.01
N ALA A 206 19.44 27.91 -4.56
CA ALA A 206 20.40 27.11 -3.82
C ALA A 206 21.79 27.16 -4.47
N ASP A 207 22.83 27.05 -3.64
CA ASP A 207 24.23 26.87 -4.03
C ASP A 207 24.75 25.48 -3.67
N THR A 208 24.26 24.89 -2.58
CA THR A 208 24.50 23.50 -2.21
C THR A 208 23.44 22.62 -2.85
N ILE A 209 23.86 21.68 -3.70
CA ILE A 209 22.98 20.68 -4.31
C ILE A 209 23.34 19.32 -3.77
N GLN A 210 22.36 18.67 -3.14
CA GLN A 210 22.49 17.26 -2.78
C GLN A 210 21.76 16.42 -3.82
N LEU A 211 22.47 15.43 -4.38
CA LEU A 211 21.94 14.52 -5.36
C LEU A 211 21.65 13.18 -4.72
N TYR A 212 20.45 12.69 -4.98
CA TYR A 212 20.06 11.32 -4.78
C TYR A 212 20.10 10.62 -6.14
N LEU A 213 20.85 9.53 -6.29
CA LEU A 213 21.06 8.85 -7.57
C LEU A 213 20.74 7.36 -7.47
N GLU A 214 19.91 6.88 -8.38
CA GLU A 214 19.58 5.48 -8.60
C GLU A 214 20.15 5.08 -9.96
N ALA A 215 21.38 4.55 -9.99
CA ALA A 215 22.07 4.19 -11.24
C ALA A 215 23.01 3.00 -11.05
N GLN A 216 23.39 2.38 -12.16
CA GLN A 216 24.45 1.37 -12.16
C GLN A 216 25.82 2.00 -11.85
N ALA A 217 26.70 1.22 -11.23
CA ALA A 217 28.07 1.62 -10.98
C ALA A 217 28.78 2.00 -12.29
N GLY A 218 29.52 3.11 -12.28
CA GLY A 218 30.20 3.66 -13.46
C GLY A 218 29.57 4.92 -14.04
N ILE A 219 28.42 5.37 -13.52
CA ILE A 219 27.85 6.69 -13.81
C ILE A 219 28.43 7.72 -12.85
N THR A 220 29.05 8.78 -13.40
CA THR A 220 29.38 10.00 -12.65
C THR A 220 28.36 11.10 -12.96
N VAL A 221 28.14 12.00 -12.00
CA VAL A 221 27.15 13.07 -12.14
C VAL A 221 27.78 14.42 -11.85
N GLU A 222 27.43 15.40 -12.67
CA GLU A 222 27.83 16.79 -12.52
C GLU A 222 26.59 17.67 -12.63
N VAL A 223 26.57 18.79 -11.91
CA VAL A 223 25.49 19.78 -11.94
C VAL A 223 26.01 21.17 -12.26
N GLY A 224 25.23 21.97 -12.98
CA GLY A 224 25.68 23.31 -13.35
C GLY A 224 24.54 24.26 -13.66
N ALA A 225 24.68 25.54 -13.30
CA ALA A 225 23.72 26.57 -13.68
C ALA A 225 23.77 26.90 -15.20
N THR A 226 24.89 26.59 -15.84
CA THR A 226 25.14 26.78 -17.28
C THR A 226 25.70 25.51 -17.92
N VAL A 227 25.62 25.43 -19.24
CA VAL A 227 26.09 24.27 -20.01
C VAL A 227 27.61 24.10 -20.05
N THR A 228 28.38 25.10 -19.62
CA THR A 228 29.85 25.09 -19.57
C THR A 228 30.41 25.08 -18.15
N GLY A 229 29.59 25.42 -17.13
CA GLY A 229 30.00 25.51 -15.73
C GLY A 229 29.42 24.38 -14.89
N PHE A 230 29.91 23.16 -15.11
CA PHE A 230 29.53 21.98 -14.33
C PHE A 230 30.47 21.77 -13.15
N THR A 231 29.88 21.44 -12.00
CA THR A 231 30.57 20.98 -10.78
C THR A 231 30.26 19.50 -10.58
N GLU A 232 31.28 18.69 -10.31
CA GLU A 232 31.13 17.28 -9.98
C GLU A 232 30.39 17.07 -8.65
N VAL A 233 29.50 16.08 -8.62
CA VAL A 233 28.83 15.63 -7.40
C VAL A 233 29.72 14.62 -6.70
N VAL A 234 30.32 15.03 -5.58
CA VAL A 234 31.22 14.20 -4.78
C VAL A 234 30.52 13.81 -3.49
N GLN A 235 30.48 12.51 -3.17
CA GLN A 235 29.76 11.99 -2.00
C GLN A 235 28.29 12.43 -1.95
N GLY A 236 27.66 12.59 -3.13
CA GLY A 236 26.27 13.01 -3.26
C GLY A 236 26.03 14.51 -3.08
N ILE A 237 27.07 15.34 -3.00
CA ILE A 237 26.94 16.79 -2.81
C ILE A 237 27.77 17.53 -3.87
N ALA A 238 27.21 18.61 -4.41
CA ALA A 238 27.92 19.57 -5.25
C ALA A 238 27.73 20.99 -4.70
N GLN A 239 28.80 21.79 -4.78
CA GLN A 239 28.77 23.20 -4.43
C GLN A 239 28.88 24.05 -5.69
N LEU A 240 27.80 24.75 -6.02
CA LEU A 240 27.74 25.63 -7.18
C LEU A 240 28.49 26.94 -6.88
N PRO A 241 29.25 27.47 -7.84
CA PRO A 241 29.99 28.72 -7.65
C PRO A 241 29.06 29.94 -7.54
N VAL A 242 27.84 29.85 -8.06
CA VAL A 242 26.82 30.90 -8.03
C VAL A 242 25.49 30.25 -7.64
N PRO A 243 24.78 30.75 -6.61
CA PRO A 243 23.44 30.28 -6.27
C PRO A 243 22.50 30.41 -7.47
N THR A 244 21.67 29.41 -7.70
CA THR A 244 20.74 29.35 -8.84
C THR A 244 19.40 28.77 -8.42
N ASN A 245 18.33 29.11 -9.13
CA ASN A 245 17.01 28.50 -8.99
C ASN A 245 16.71 27.42 -10.04
N GLU A 246 17.66 27.20 -10.97
CA GLU A 246 17.55 26.21 -12.05
C GLU A 246 18.94 25.64 -12.37
N LEU A 247 19.04 24.36 -12.72
CA LEU A 247 20.31 23.72 -13.06
C LEU A 247 20.19 22.67 -14.16
N TYR A 248 21.31 22.29 -14.75
CA TYR A 248 21.47 21.12 -15.60
C TYR A 248 22.08 19.99 -14.78
N VAL A 249 21.64 18.75 -15.01
CA VAL A 249 22.31 17.54 -14.53
C VAL A 249 22.94 16.84 -15.72
N ARG A 250 24.22 16.47 -15.60
CA ARG A 250 24.96 15.72 -16.60
C ARG A 250 25.38 14.38 -16.03
N PHE A 251 25.03 13.31 -16.71
CA PHE A 251 25.48 11.95 -16.42
C PHE A 251 26.56 11.59 -17.42
N THR A 252 27.66 11.02 -16.92
CA THR A 252 28.76 10.52 -17.74
C THR A 252 28.97 9.05 -17.44
N ASN A 253 28.95 8.21 -18.48
CA ASN A 253 29.34 6.83 -18.35
C ASN A 253 30.87 6.74 -18.46
N THR A 254 31.51 6.24 -17.41
CA THR A 254 32.97 6.11 -17.33
C THR A 254 33.48 4.73 -17.73
N THR A 255 32.60 3.89 -18.28
CA THR A 255 32.88 2.50 -18.64
C THR A 255 32.73 2.25 -20.14
N ASP A 256 33.20 1.09 -20.60
CA ASP A 256 33.13 0.62 -21.98
C ASP A 256 31.85 -0.17 -22.31
N SER A 257 30.94 -0.31 -21.35
CA SER A 257 29.61 -0.92 -21.53
C SER A 257 28.50 0.11 -21.36
N TYR A 258 27.30 -0.16 -21.84
CA TYR A 258 26.13 0.66 -21.48
C TYR A 258 25.93 0.67 -19.97
N LYS A 259 25.45 1.81 -19.46
CA LYS A 259 25.08 1.99 -18.05
C LYS A 259 23.73 2.65 -17.93
N GLU A 260 22.91 2.10 -17.05
CA GLU A 260 21.55 2.55 -16.82
C GLU A 260 21.51 3.53 -15.64
N VAL A 261 20.77 4.63 -15.84
CA VAL A 261 20.28 5.53 -14.79
C VAL A 261 18.79 5.26 -14.66
N TYR A 262 18.36 4.86 -13.47
CA TYR A 262 16.98 4.49 -13.18
C TYR A 262 16.19 5.69 -12.64
N ALA A 263 16.77 6.48 -11.76
CA ALA A 263 16.12 7.67 -11.23
C ALA A 263 17.15 8.63 -10.61
N PHE A 264 16.74 9.89 -10.41
CA PHE A 264 17.52 10.81 -9.60
C PHE A 264 16.64 11.86 -8.91
N GLY A 265 17.10 12.33 -7.76
CA GLY A 265 16.48 13.39 -6.99
C GLY A 265 17.46 14.53 -6.76
N ILE A 266 16.98 15.76 -6.91
CA ILE A 266 17.72 16.98 -6.57
C ILE A 266 17.13 17.53 -5.28
N LEU A 267 17.98 17.64 -4.27
CA LEU A 267 17.67 18.24 -2.98
C LEU A 267 18.39 19.59 -2.93
N ALA A 268 17.60 20.65 -3.03
CA ALA A 268 18.05 22.04 -2.91
C ALA A 268 17.60 22.61 -1.58
#